data_AF-A0A6C0C8E1-F1
#
_entry.id   AF-A0A6C0C8E1-F1
#
_cell.length_a   1.000
_cell.length_b   1.000
_cell.length_c   1.000
_cell.angle_alpha   90.00
_cell.angle_beta   90.00
_cell.angle_gamma   90.00
#
_symmetry.space_group_name_H-M   'P 1'
#
loop_
_entity.id
_entity.type
_entity.pdbx_description
1 polymer ?
#
loop_
_entity_poly.entity_id
_entity_poly.type
_entity_poly.pdbx_seq_one_letter_code
_entity_poly.pdbx_strand_id
1 'polypeptide(L)'
;MEETTIVNVKVAFIRPTYKNLSEWMDDPNNVYIGRAGIVFIDGKRFPRKSSEWCNPFKITKDLTRASSLRKYRKHLIQMLEDEDCLERFRALRGKNLGCWCKPTQCHGDIIIKLLDEIE
;
A
#
# COMPACT_ATOMS: atom_id res chain seq x y z
N MET A 1 -16.65 2.97 13.15
CA MET A 1 -15.25 3.22 12.80
C MET A 1 -15.20 3.37 11.28
N GLU A 2 -14.45 4.32 10.74
CA GLU A 2 -14.33 4.49 9.29
C GLU A 2 -13.66 3.25 8.67
N GLU A 3 -14.19 2.77 7.54
CA GLU A 3 -13.69 1.59 6.85
C GLU A 3 -12.37 1.91 6.14
N THR A 4 -11.36 1.05 6.31
CA THR A 4 -10.10 1.16 5.56
C THR A 4 -10.34 0.69 4.13
N THR A 5 -9.95 1.48 3.14
CA THR A 5 -10.20 1.15 1.71
C THR A 5 -8.91 0.99 0.92
N ILE A 6 -8.99 0.46 -0.31
CA ILE A 6 -7.85 0.39 -1.24
C ILE A 6 -8.17 1.21 -2.48
N VAL A 7 -7.33 2.20 -2.76
CA VAL A 7 -7.47 3.11 -3.92
C VAL A 7 -6.43 2.77 -4.98
N ASN A 8 -6.88 2.69 -6.24
CA ASN A 8 -5.96 2.61 -7.38
C ASN A 8 -5.32 3.98 -7.63
N VAL A 9 -4.03 4.13 -7.38
CA VAL A 9 -3.37 5.45 -7.47
C VAL A 9 -2.85 5.81 -8.86
N LYS A 10 -3.25 5.06 -9.89
CA LYS A 10 -3.07 5.49 -11.28
C LYS A 10 -3.84 6.80 -11.48
N VAL A 11 -3.21 7.76 -12.15
CA VAL A 11 -3.74 9.12 -12.37
C VAL A 11 -5.18 9.12 -12.92
N ALA A 12 -5.53 8.16 -13.76
CA ALA A 12 -6.88 8.01 -14.32
C ALA A 12 -7.98 7.75 -13.26
N PHE A 13 -7.62 7.24 -12.07
CA PHE A 13 -8.56 6.87 -11.01
C PHE A 13 -8.59 7.87 -9.84
N ILE A 14 -7.60 8.75 -9.74
CA ILE A 14 -7.52 9.77 -8.66
C ILE A 14 -7.92 11.16 -9.15
N ARG A 15 -8.02 11.37 -10.47
CA ARG A 15 -8.56 12.59 -11.06
C ARG A 15 -10.10 12.58 -11.07
N PRO A 16 -10.75 13.76 -11.06
CA PRO A 16 -10.14 15.10 -11.06
C PRO A 16 -9.67 15.58 -9.68
N THR A 17 -10.00 14.87 -8.60
CA THR A 17 -9.72 15.28 -7.22
C THR A 17 -8.24 15.54 -6.96
N TYR A 18 -7.34 14.71 -7.49
CA TYR A 18 -5.89 14.87 -7.36
C TYR A 18 -5.25 14.89 -8.75
N LYS A 19 -4.34 15.84 -9.00
CA LYS A 19 -3.67 15.99 -10.30
C LYS A 19 -2.68 14.86 -10.57
N ASN A 20 -2.01 14.38 -9.52
CA ASN A 20 -0.98 13.34 -9.57
C ASN A 20 -0.83 12.63 -8.20
N LEU A 21 0.09 11.66 -8.13
CA LEU A 21 0.32 10.86 -6.92
C LEU A 21 0.84 11.69 -5.74
N SER A 22 1.61 12.76 -5.97
CA SER A 22 2.14 13.59 -4.87
C SER A 22 1.00 14.25 -4.13
N GLU A 23 0.10 14.92 -4.85
CA GLU A 23 -1.08 15.57 -4.25
C GLU A 23 -1.99 14.56 -3.54
N TRP A 24 -2.14 13.36 -4.10
CA TRP A 24 -2.88 12.28 -3.42
C TRP A 24 -2.22 11.85 -2.10
N MET A 25 -0.88 11.81 -2.05
CA MET A 25 -0.13 11.46 -0.84
C MET A 25 -0.06 12.59 0.20
N ASP A 26 -0.39 13.82 -0.17
CA ASP A 26 -0.41 14.97 0.76
C ASP A 26 -1.71 15.02 1.60
N ASP A 27 -2.75 14.28 1.22
CA ASP A 27 -3.97 14.15 2.03
C ASP A 27 -3.71 13.21 3.23
N PRO A 28 -3.95 13.65 4.48
CA PRO A 28 -3.69 12.85 5.68
C PRO A 28 -4.56 11.59 5.82
N ASN A 29 -5.66 11.48 5.07
CA ASN A 29 -6.50 10.28 5.01
C ASN A 29 -5.93 9.21 4.07
N ASN A 30 -4.94 9.56 3.26
CA ASN A 30 -4.36 8.69 2.25
C ASN A 30 -3.01 8.15 2.74
N VAL A 31 -2.79 6.84 2.60
CA VAL A 31 -1.50 6.21 2.89
C VAL A 31 -1.03 5.44 1.68
N TYR A 32 0.08 5.85 1.10
CA TYR A 32 0.70 5.09 0.02
C TYR A 32 1.34 3.80 0.56
N ILE A 33 0.96 2.65 0.00
CA ILE A 33 1.45 1.33 0.42
C ILE A 33 2.34 0.67 -0.64
N GLY A 34 2.74 1.38 -1.68
CA GLY A 34 3.53 0.84 -2.78
C GLY A 34 5.04 1.13 -2.68
N ARG A 35 5.74 0.90 -3.78
CA ARG A 35 7.20 1.05 -3.88
C ARG A 35 7.61 2.44 -4.35
N ALA A 36 8.88 2.80 -4.11
CA ALA A 36 9.49 4.01 -4.64
C ALA A 36 9.53 4.02 -6.18
N GLY A 37 9.61 5.23 -6.75
CA GLY A 37 10.07 5.49 -8.12
C GLY A 37 9.16 4.96 -9.23
N ILE A 38 7.86 4.82 -8.97
CA ILE A 38 6.92 4.25 -9.94
C ILE A 38 6.56 5.24 -11.04
N VAL A 39 6.47 6.54 -10.72
CA VAL A 39 6.13 7.60 -11.68
C VAL A 39 7.20 8.68 -11.73
N PHE A 40 7.08 9.56 -12.72
CA PHE A 40 7.83 10.81 -12.77
C PHE A 40 6.91 11.98 -12.43
N ILE A 41 7.34 12.85 -11.52
CA ILE A 41 6.72 14.13 -11.20
C ILE A 41 7.83 15.18 -11.29
N ASP A 42 7.63 16.21 -12.10
CA ASP A 42 8.61 17.28 -12.37
C ASP A 42 10.01 16.74 -12.73
N GLY A 43 10.02 15.74 -13.62
CA GLY A 43 11.24 15.10 -14.11
C GLY A 43 11.95 14.17 -13.10
N LYS A 44 11.39 13.96 -11.90
CA LYS A 44 11.99 13.15 -10.84
C LYS A 44 11.15 11.91 -10.53
N ARG A 45 11.82 10.81 -10.22
CA ARG A 45 11.17 9.57 -9.77
C ARG A 45 10.44 9.79 -8.44
N PHE A 46 9.17 9.39 -8.38
CA PHE A 46 8.31 9.55 -7.21
C PHE A 46 7.48 8.27 -6.96
N PRO A 47 7.18 7.92 -5.70
CA PRO A 47 7.71 8.50 -4.46
C PRO A 47 9.20 8.23 -4.29
N ARG A 48 9.91 9.01 -3.47
CA ARG A 48 11.38 8.84 -3.30
C ARG A 48 11.77 7.61 -2.47
N LYS A 49 10.88 7.17 -1.58
CA LYS A 49 11.06 5.99 -0.73
C LYS A 49 9.86 5.05 -0.89
N SER A 50 10.10 3.77 -0.68
CA SER A 50 9.01 2.79 -0.61
C SER A 50 8.26 2.97 0.70
N SER A 51 6.98 2.67 0.70
CA SER A 51 6.21 2.54 1.93
C SER A 51 6.81 1.45 2.82
N GLU A 52 6.74 1.63 4.14
CA GLU A 52 7.06 0.56 5.10
C GLU A 52 6.14 -0.66 4.90
N TRP A 53 4.92 -0.42 4.40
CA TRP A 53 3.92 -1.46 4.12
C TRP A 53 4.03 -2.03 2.69
N CYS A 54 5.07 -1.69 1.92
CA CYS A 54 5.18 -2.19 0.56
C CYS A 54 5.47 -3.69 0.53
N ASN A 55 4.94 -4.39 -0.47
CA ASN A 55 5.33 -5.78 -0.69
C ASN A 55 6.77 -5.87 -1.23
N PRO A 56 7.75 -6.47 -0.49
CA PRO A 56 9.13 -6.59 -0.96
C PRO A 56 9.29 -7.66 -2.04
N PHE A 57 8.39 -8.63 -2.13
CA PHE A 57 8.46 -9.77 -3.04
C PHE A 57 7.96 -9.40 -4.44
N LYS A 58 8.86 -8.97 -5.33
CA LYS A 58 8.50 -8.58 -6.71
C LYS A 58 7.98 -9.80 -7.48
N ILE A 59 6.90 -9.63 -8.23
CA ILE A 59 6.48 -10.62 -9.23
C ILE A 59 7.58 -10.73 -10.28
N THR A 60 7.98 -11.95 -10.59
CA THR A 60 8.99 -12.29 -11.59
C THR A 60 8.50 -13.48 -12.40
N LYS A 61 9.26 -13.92 -13.40
CA LYS A 61 8.96 -15.16 -14.13
C LYS A 61 8.85 -16.39 -13.20
N ASP A 62 9.59 -16.40 -12.09
CA ASP A 62 9.66 -17.51 -11.14
C ASP A 62 8.79 -17.30 -9.89
N LEU A 63 8.20 -16.11 -9.71
CA LEU A 63 7.35 -15.78 -8.57
C LEU A 63 6.00 -15.23 -9.02
N THR A 64 5.00 -16.10 -8.96
CA THR A 64 3.61 -15.74 -9.26
C THR A 64 3.06 -14.72 -8.25
N ARG A 65 2.01 -13.98 -8.65
CA ARG A 65 1.29 -13.05 -7.77
C ARG A 65 0.80 -13.72 -6.49
N ALA A 66 0.17 -14.90 -6.60
CA ALA A 66 -0.31 -15.64 -5.44
C ALA A 66 0.83 -16.02 -4.48
N SER A 67 1.97 -16.46 -5.01
CA SER A 67 3.15 -16.77 -4.18
C SER A 67 3.79 -15.53 -3.56
N SER A 68 3.84 -14.41 -4.29
CA SER A 68 4.29 -13.11 -3.76
C SER A 68 3.39 -12.63 -2.61
N LEU A 69 2.06 -12.70 -2.78
CA LEU A 69 1.09 -12.33 -1.75
C LEU A 69 1.16 -13.24 -0.52
N ARG A 70 1.34 -14.56 -0.72
CA ARG A 70 1.56 -15.51 0.38
C ARG A 70 2.83 -15.19 1.18
N LYS A 71 3.94 -14.88 0.49
CA LYS A 71 5.18 -14.45 1.15
C LYS A 71 4.99 -13.12 1.89
N TYR A 72 4.28 -12.18 1.27
CA TYR A 72 3.96 -10.89 1.88
C TYR A 72 3.16 -11.03 3.17
N ARG A 73 2.10 -11.86 3.18
CA ARG A 73 1.31 -12.11 4.41
C ARG A 73 2.20 -12.61 5.55
N LYS A 74 3.07 -13.59 5.28
CA LYS A 74 4.00 -14.13 6.30
C LYS A 74 4.97 -13.06 6.80
N HIS A 75 5.54 -12.28 5.89
CA HIS A 75 6.45 -11.19 6.23
C HIS A 75 5.79 -10.11 7.08
N LEU A 76 4.57 -9.70 6.71
CA LEU A 76 3.83 -8.69 7.44
C LEU A 76 3.49 -9.18 8.86
N ILE A 77 3.03 -10.43 9.02
CA ILE A 77 2.78 -11.01 10.36
C ILE A 77 4.05 -10.97 11.23
N GLN A 78 5.21 -11.33 10.67
CA GLN A 78 6.49 -11.25 11.39
C GLN A 78 6.87 -9.82 11.76
N MET A 79 6.63 -8.84 10.88
CA MET A 79 6.87 -7.43 11.20
C MET A 79 5.99 -6.94 12.37
N LEU A 80 4.77 -7.46 12.46
CA LEU A 80 3.80 -7.07 13.49
C LEU A 80 4.05 -7.75 14.85
N GLU A 81 5.09 -8.57 14.99
CA GLU A 81 5.58 -9.03 16.30
C GLU A 81 6.30 -7.92 17.07
N ASP A 82 6.75 -6.86 16.38
CA ASP A 82 7.31 -5.64 16.98
C ASP A 82 6.19 -4.68 17.37
N GLU A 83 6.10 -4.31 18.65
CA GLU A 83 4.99 -3.49 19.18
C GLU A 83 4.96 -2.09 18.55
N ASP A 84 6.11 -1.45 18.33
CA ASP A 84 6.18 -0.15 17.67
C ASP A 84 5.65 -0.23 16.23
N CYS A 85 5.97 -1.31 15.51
CA CYS A 85 5.42 -1.57 14.18
C CYS A 85 3.91 -1.84 14.23
N LEU A 86 3.45 -2.58 15.23
CA LEU A 86 2.04 -2.90 15.40
C LEU A 86 1.20 -1.63 15.63
N GLU A 87 1.68 -0.69 16.44
CA GLU A 87 1.02 0.60 16.66
C GLU A 87 0.92 1.42 15.36
N ARG A 88 2.01 1.52 14.58
CA ARG A 88 1.97 2.17 13.26
C ARG A 88 1.03 1.45 12.28
N PHE A 89 0.92 0.12 12.38
CA PHE A 89 0.01 -0.65 11.57
C PHE A 89 -1.45 -0.35 11.94
N ARG A 90 -1.79 -0.31 13.24
CA ARG A 90 -3.13 0.06 13.72
C ARG A 90 -3.57 1.44 13.23
N ALA A 91 -2.63 2.38 13.08
CA ALA A 91 -2.89 3.72 12.53
C ALA A 91 -3.35 3.73 11.05
N LEU A 92 -3.27 2.60 10.33
CA LEU A 92 -3.84 2.46 8.99
C LEU A 92 -5.38 2.34 9.00
N ARG A 93 -6.01 2.09 10.16
CA ARG A 93 -7.47 1.99 10.25
C ARG A 93 -8.14 3.30 9.82
N GLY A 94 -9.16 3.18 8.97
CA GLY A 94 -9.90 4.31 8.41
C GLY A 94 -9.14 5.08 7.33
N LYS A 95 -7.96 4.63 6.89
CA LYS A 95 -7.20 5.26 5.81
C LYS A 95 -7.56 4.70 4.44
N ASN A 96 -7.32 5.50 3.41
CA ASN A 96 -7.34 5.05 2.02
C ASN A 96 -5.94 4.55 1.64
N LEU A 97 -5.80 3.25 1.40
CA LEU A 97 -4.53 2.62 1.07
C LEU A 97 -4.25 2.68 -0.43
N GLY A 98 -3.24 3.45 -0.82
CA GLY A 98 -2.90 3.73 -2.20
C GLY A 98 -2.00 2.66 -2.81
N CYS A 99 -2.50 1.95 -3.84
CA CYS A 99 -1.74 0.92 -4.53
C CYS A 99 -1.96 0.90 -6.05
N TRP A 100 -1.02 0.30 -6.78
CA TRP A 100 -1.07 0.16 -8.25
C TRP A 100 -1.74 -1.13 -8.74
N CYS A 101 -2.02 -2.08 -7.84
CA CYS A 101 -2.40 -3.46 -8.19
C CYS A 101 -3.88 -3.60 -8.52
N LYS A 102 -4.76 -2.83 -7.88
CA LYS A 102 -6.19 -2.88 -8.16
C LYS A 102 -6.47 -2.59 -9.65
N PRO A 103 -7.49 -3.25 -10.25
CA PRO A 103 -8.48 -4.14 -9.64
C PRO A 103 -8.01 -5.60 -9.43
N THR A 104 -6.76 -5.94 -9.78
CA THR A 104 -6.22 -7.29 -9.51
C THR A 104 -5.95 -7.49 -8.01
N GLN A 105 -5.69 -8.74 -7.60
CA GLN A 105 -5.31 -9.06 -6.21
C GLN A 105 -4.19 -8.13 -5.73
N CYS A 106 -4.43 -7.44 -4.62
CA CYS A 106 -3.57 -6.41 -4.09
C CYS A 106 -3.02 -6.85 -2.74
N HIS A 107 -1.81 -6.40 -2.40
CA HIS A 107 -1.27 -6.65 -1.06
C HIS A 107 -1.99 -5.83 0.02
N GLY A 108 -2.65 -4.72 -0.35
CA GLY A 108 -3.56 -3.99 0.53
C GLY A 108 -4.73 -4.84 1.02
N ASP A 109 -5.17 -5.85 0.26
CA ASP A 109 -6.22 -6.77 0.70
C ASP A 109 -5.76 -7.60 1.92
N ILE A 110 -4.46 -7.89 2.01
CA ILE A 110 -3.85 -8.58 3.15
C ILE A 110 -3.74 -7.63 4.35
N ILE A 111 -3.38 -6.36 4.11
CA ILE A 111 -3.31 -5.34 5.16
C ILE A 111 -4.68 -5.20 5.84
N ILE A 112 -5.75 -4.97 5.07
CA ILE A 112 -7.11 -4.83 5.61
C ILE A 112 -7.50 -6.08 6.40
N LYS A 113 -7.31 -7.27 5.83
CA LYS A 113 -7.63 -8.52 6.52
C LYS A 113 -6.88 -8.67 7.85
N LEU A 114 -5.61 -8.31 7.91
CA LEU A 114 -4.85 -8.37 9.15
C LEU A 114 -5.28 -7.28 10.13
N LEU A 115 -5.64 -6.08 9.67
CA LEU A 115 -6.21 -5.05 10.55
C LEU A 115 -7.45 -5.57 11.26
N ASP A 116 -8.34 -6.26 10.54
CA ASP A 116 -9.57 -6.84 11.10
C ASP A 116 -9.29 -8.01 12.06
N GLU A 117 -8.20 -8.77 11.86
CA GLU A 117 -7.82 -9.91 12.71
C GLU A 117 -7.19 -9.50 14.05
N ILE A 118 -6.64 -8.28 14.18
CA ILE A 118 -5.93 -7.80 15.38
C ILE A 118 -6.83 -6.91 16.25
N GLU A 119 -8.14 -7.17 16.25
CA GLU A 119 -9.07 -6.59 17.24
C GLU A 119 -8.76 -7.05 18.67
#